data_AF-A0A9D4SQ95-F1
#
_entry.id   AF-A0A9D4SQ95-F1
#
_cell.length_a   1.000
_cell.length_b   1.000
_cell.length_c   1.000
_cell.angle_alpha   90.00
_cell.angle_beta   90.00
_cell.angle_gamma   90.00
#
_symmetry.space_group_name_H-M   'P 1'
#
loop_
_entity.id
_entity.type
_entity.pdbx_description
1 polymer ?
#
loop_
_entity_poly.entity_id
_entity_poly.type
_entity_poly.pdbx_seq_one_letter_code
_entity_poly.pdbx_strand_id
1 'polypeptide(L)'
;MIVGTLLLVPLTNDMTAPDFTVKDSNGHILYNKDDIKEGKFAFTTDAYDVYEVCFTTKMPSEVKGGDREVQLTLKHGAEAKNYQGLAEVGKLKPLEMKLQQLEDLSEAVVKDFAYMRQREEEMRDTNESTNSRVLYFSIFSMCCLLGLATWQVLYLRRFFKAKKLIE
;
A
#
# COMPACT_ATOMS: atom_id res chain seq x y z
N MET A 1 -10.82 -13.25 0.64
CA MET A 1 -12.28 -13.05 0.66
C MET A 1 -12.57 -11.60 0.99
N ILE A 2 -13.29 -10.91 0.11
CA ILE A 2 -13.71 -9.52 0.25
C ILE A 2 -15.23 -9.50 0.26
N VAL A 3 -15.80 -8.83 1.26
CA VAL A 3 -17.25 -8.63 1.39
C VAL A 3 -17.50 -7.14 1.40
N GLY A 4 -18.35 -6.69 0.49
CA GLY A 4 -18.77 -5.30 0.38
C GLY A 4 -20.25 -5.13 0.68
N THR A 5 -20.58 -4.02 1.31
CA THR A 5 -21.96 -3.53 1.39
C THR A 5 -22.02 -2.20 0.66
N LEU A 6 -22.98 -2.09 -0.25
CA LEU A 6 -23.28 -0.89 -1.00
C LEU A 6 -24.64 -0.36 -0.57
N LEU A 7 -24.68 0.94 -0.29
CA LEU A 7 -25.91 1.68 -0.10
C LEU A 7 -25.85 2.94 -0.96
N LEU A 8 -26.81 3.11 -1.87
CA LEU A 8 -26.92 4.34 -2.64
C LEU A 8 -27.87 5.29 -1.92
N VAL A 9 -27.38 6.49 -1.66
CA VAL A 9 -28.19 7.56 -1.08
C VAL A 9 -28.62 8.47 -2.24
N PRO A 10 -29.91 8.44 -2.65
CA PRO A 10 -30.37 9.31 -3.72
C PRO A 10 -30.35 10.76 -3.24
N LEU A 11 -29.45 11.57 -3.80
CA LEU A 11 -29.39 13.02 -3.56
C LEU A 11 -30.45 13.80 -4.35
N THR A 12 -30.98 13.20 -5.43
CA THR A 12 -32.04 13.75 -6.27
C THR A 12 -33.06 12.67 -6.59
N ASN A 13 -34.30 13.06 -6.91
CA ASN A 13 -35.41 12.15 -7.25
C ASN A 13 -35.26 11.51 -8.64
N ASP A 14 -34.03 11.28 -9.07
CA ASP A 14 -33.68 10.82 -10.41
C ASP A 14 -33.71 9.27 -10.46
N MET A 15 -34.39 8.74 -11.48
CA MET A 15 -35.00 7.41 -11.46
C MET A 15 -34.13 6.28 -12.02
N THR A 16 -32.92 6.59 -12.50
CA THR A 16 -32.01 5.61 -13.12
C THR A 16 -30.99 5.09 -12.12
N ALA A 17 -31.01 3.83 -11.71
CA ALA A 17 -29.97 3.33 -10.82
C ALA A 17 -28.70 2.95 -11.61
N PRO A 18 -27.50 3.14 -11.03
CA PRO A 18 -26.24 2.84 -11.70
C PRO A 18 -25.99 1.33 -11.85
N ASP A 19 -25.26 0.98 -12.91
CA ASP A 19 -24.67 -0.34 -13.10
C ASP A 19 -23.40 -0.44 -12.23
N PHE A 20 -23.25 -1.55 -11.53
CA PHE A 20 -22.11 -1.83 -10.65
C PHE A 20 -21.26 -2.96 -11.24
N THR A 21 -19.96 -2.75 -11.36
CA THR A 21 -19.03 -3.75 -11.87
C THR A 21 -17.75 -3.78 -11.06
N VAL A 22 -17.29 -4.97 -10.71
CA VAL A 22 -15.98 -5.22 -10.08
C VAL A 22 -15.11 -5.97 -11.07
N LYS A 23 -13.91 -5.45 -11.32
CA LYS A 23 -12.92 -6.06 -12.22
C LYS A 23 -11.61 -6.31 -11.51
N ASP A 24 -10.89 -7.33 -11.98
CA ASP A 24 -9.50 -7.60 -11.60
C ASP A 24 -8.52 -6.79 -12.46
N SER A 25 -7.23 -6.81 -12.10
CA SER A 25 -6.13 -6.15 -12.82
C SER A 25 -6.07 -6.54 -14.30
N ASN A 26 -6.45 -7.78 -14.61
CA ASN A 26 -6.52 -8.35 -15.96
C ASN A 26 -7.81 -8.00 -16.72
N GLY A 27 -8.69 -7.17 -16.13
CA GLY A 27 -9.98 -6.79 -16.70
C GLY A 27 -11.05 -7.87 -16.60
N HIS A 28 -10.81 -8.97 -15.86
CA HIS A 28 -11.80 -10.02 -15.63
C HIS A 28 -12.92 -9.49 -14.72
N ILE A 29 -14.18 -9.67 -15.11
CA ILE A 29 -15.33 -9.22 -14.33
C ILE A 29 -15.63 -10.22 -13.22
N LEU A 30 -15.36 -9.85 -11.98
CA LEU A 30 -15.59 -10.70 -10.81
C LEU A 30 -17.04 -10.62 -10.32
N TYR A 31 -17.65 -9.45 -10.46
CA TYR A 31 -19.03 -9.22 -10.07
C TYR A 31 -19.64 -8.13 -10.94
N ASN A 32 -20.86 -8.35 -11.43
CA ASN A 32 -21.59 -7.36 -12.20
C ASN A 32 -23.07 -7.44 -11.83
N LYS A 33 -23.68 -6.28 -11.59
CA LYS A 33 -25.12 -6.18 -11.38
C LYS A 33 -25.61 -4.80 -11.81
N ASP A 34 -26.63 -4.83 -12.66
CA ASP A 34 -27.29 -3.65 -13.21
C ASP A 34 -28.36 -3.11 -12.23
N ASP A 35 -28.70 -1.82 -12.36
CA ASP A 35 -29.75 -1.12 -11.60
C ASP A 35 -29.68 -1.35 -10.07
N ILE A 36 -28.50 -1.14 -9.46
CA ILE A 36 -28.36 -1.29 -8.02
C ILE A 36 -28.89 -0.06 -7.28
N LYS A 37 -29.63 -0.28 -6.19
CA LYS A 37 -30.02 0.74 -5.19
C LYS A 37 -29.39 0.47 -3.83
N GLU A 38 -29.42 -0.79 -3.41
CA GLU A 38 -28.74 -1.29 -2.22
C GLU A 38 -28.37 -2.75 -2.44
N GLY A 39 -27.31 -3.22 -1.78
CA GLY A 39 -26.93 -4.61 -1.87
C GLY A 39 -25.67 -4.97 -1.12
N LYS A 40 -25.51 -6.27 -0.84
CA LYS A 40 -24.27 -6.86 -0.38
C LYS A 40 -23.69 -7.69 -1.50
N PHE A 41 -22.38 -7.63 -1.66
CA PHE A 41 -21.64 -8.45 -2.60
C PHE A 41 -20.47 -9.11 -1.88
N ALA A 42 -20.10 -10.30 -2.32
CA ALA A 42 -18.98 -11.03 -1.78
C ALA A 42 -18.25 -11.70 -2.93
N PHE A 43 -16.93 -11.59 -2.93
CA PHE A 43 -16.08 -12.32 -3.87
C PHE A 43 -14.81 -12.78 -3.18
N THR A 44 -14.25 -13.85 -3.72
CA THR A 44 -12.99 -14.44 -3.27
C THR A 44 -11.94 -14.23 -4.33
N THR A 45 -10.74 -13.92 -3.89
CA THR A 45 -9.62 -13.58 -4.75
C THR A 45 -8.52 -14.59 -4.49
N ASP A 46 -7.98 -15.17 -5.57
CA ASP A 46 -6.95 -16.22 -5.47
C ASP A 46 -5.54 -15.62 -5.30
N ALA A 47 -5.31 -14.42 -5.83
CA ALA A 47 -4.05 -13.68 -5.73
C ALA A 47 -4.23 -12.36 -4.98
N TYR A 48 -3.14 -11.85 -4.41
CA TYR A 48 -3.06 -10.46 -3.95
C TYR A 48 -2.94 -9.56 -5.17
N ASP A 49 -4.06 -9.04 -5.64
CA ASP A 49 -4.13 -8.18 -6.83
C ASP A 49 -4.96 -6.92 -6.60
N VAL A 50 -4.91 -5.99 -7.55
CA VAL A 50 -5.65 -4.73 -7.56
C VAL A 50 -7.00 -4.94 -8.23
N TYR A 51 -8.07 -4.53 -7.53
CA TYR A 51 -9.44 -4.60 -8.03
C TYR A 51 -10.00 -3.20 -8.29
N GLU A 52 -10.73 -3.07 -9.38
CA GLU A 52 -11.43 -1.85 -9.75
C GLU A 52 -12.93 -2.03 -9.47
N VAL A 53 -13.52 -1.08 -8.74
CA VAL A 53 -14.96 -1.03 -8.46
C VAL A 53 -15.54 0.16 -9.19
N CYS A 54 -16.34 -0.11 -10.23
CA CYS A 54 -16.92 0.90 -11.11
C CYS A 54 -18.42 1.06 -10.87
N PHE A 55 -18.89 2.31 -10.84
CA PHE A 55 -20.31 2.68 -10.90
C PHE A 55 -20.56 3.42 -12.21
N THR A 56 -21.38 2.85 -13.09
CA THR A 56 -21.67 3.43 -14.41
C THR A 56 -23.13 3.81 -14.50
N THR A 57 -23.43 5.09 -14.69
CA THR A 57 -24.81 5.53 -14.97
C THR A 57 -24.94 5.87 -16.45
N LYS A 58 -25.87 5.21 -17.15
CA LYS A 58 -26.21 5.54 -18.53
C LYS A 58 -27.30 6.63 -18.52
N MET A 59 -26.93 7.86 -18.85
CA MET A 59 -27.88 8.96 -19.02
C MET A 59 -27.98 9.36 -20.51
N PRO A 60 -29.18 9.67 -21.02
CA PRO A 60 -29.31 10.24 -22.36
C PRO A 60 -28.62 11.61 -22.41
N SER A 61 -27.94 11.91 -23.52
CA SER A 61 -27.10 13.11 -23.72
C SER A 61 -27.80 14.46 -23.51
N GLU A 62 -29.13 14.45 -23.35
CA GLU A 62 -29.98 15.64 -23.22
C GLU A 62 -30.27 16.01 -21.74
N VAL A 63 -29.97 15.12 -20.80
CA VAL A 63 -30.18 15.35 -19.36
C VAL A 63 -28.83 15.58 -18.67
N LYS A 64 -28.67 16.74 -18.01
CA LYS A 64 -27.52 16.96 -17.11
C LYS A 64 -27.62 15.97 -15.96
N GLY A 65 -26.67 15.04 -15.88
CA GLY A 65 -26.58 14.11 -14.75
C GLY A 65 -26.50 14.87 -13.43
N GLY A 66 -27.36 14.50 -12.48
CA GLY A 66 -27.28 15.02 -11.12
C GLY A 66 -26.17 14.35 -10.32
N ASP A 67 -25.63 15.06 -9.33
CA ASP A 67 -24.69 14.48 -8.36
C ASP A 67 -25.37 13.37 -7.57
N ARG A 68 -24.65 12.27 -7.30
CA ARG A 68 -25.12 11.13 -6.53
C ARG A 68 -24.10 10.73 -5.49
N GLU A 69 -24.57 10.41 -4.29
CA GLU A 69 -23.72 9.94 -3.22
C GLU A 69 -23.77 8.41 -3.15
N VAL A 70 -22.59 7.80 -3.19
CA VAL A 70 -22.43 6.35 -3.10
C VAL A 70 -21.68 6.02 -1.82
N GLN A 71 -22.32 5.29 -0.90
CA GLN A 71 -21.66 4.78 0.28
C GLN A 71 -21.24 3.32 0.03
N LEU A 72 -19.92 3.13 -0.04
CA LEU A 72 -19.30 1.82 -0.24
C LEU A 72 -18.51 1.43 1.00
N THR A 73 -18.89 0.34 1.64
CA THR A 73 -18.15 -0.27 2.75
C THR A 73 -17.54 -1.58 2.30
N LEU A 74 -16.21 -1.66 2.25
CA LEU A 74 -15.46 -2.87 1.89
C LEU A 74 -14.80 -3.46 3.14
N LYS A 75 -14.96 -4.78 3.32
CA LYS A 75 -14.31 -5.55 4.38
C LYS A 75 -13.46 -6.65 3.77
N HIS A 76 -12.26 -6.83 4.31
CA HIS A 76 -11.30 -7.84 3.86
C HIS A 76 -10.94 -8.81 5.00
N GLY A 77 -10.53 -10.03 4.62
CA GLY A 77 -9.92 -10.98 5.56
C GLY A 77 -10.88 -11.47 6.64
N ALA A 78 -10.42 -11.49 7.90
CA ALA A 78 -11.18 -11.99 9.04
C ALA A 78 -12.47 -11.16 9.29
N GLU A 79 -12.48 -9.87 8.96
CA GLU A 79 -13.65 -9.00 9.13
C GLU A 79 -14.77 -9.30 8.10
N ALA A 80 -14.41 -9.96 6.99
CA ALA A 80 -15.35 -10.39 5.96
C ALA A 80 -16.05 -11.73 6.32
N LYS A 81 -15.54 -12.50 7.29
CA LYS A 81 -16.20 -13.71 7.78
C LYS A 81 -17.38 -13.30 8.67
N ASN A 82 -18.60 -13.67 8.27
CA ASN A 82 -19.81 -13.40 9.05
C ASN A 82 -19.93 -14.42 10.20
N TYR A 83 -19.20 -14.19 11.29
CA TYR A 83 -19.25 -15.04 12.50
C TYR A 83 -20.65 -15.11 13.12
N GLN A 84 -21.48 -14.08 12.91
CA GLN A 84 -22.86 -14.03 13.42
C GLN A 84 -23.78 -15.01 12.68
N GLY A 85 -23.62 -15.22 11.37
CA GLY A 85 -24.38 -16.23 10.62
C GLY A 85 -23.94 -17.68 10.90
N LEU A 86 -22.64 -17.89 11.16
CA LEU A 86 -22.10 -19.19 11.58
C LEU A 86 -22.62 -19.64 12.95
N ALA A 87 -22.95 -18.70 13.84
CA ALA A 87 -23.54 -18.97 15.15
C ALA A 87 -25.00 -19.48 15.09
N GLU A 88 -25.73 -19.18 14.01
CA GLU A 88 -27.11 -19.67 13.84
C GLU A 88 -27.18 -21.02 13.10
N VAL A 89 -26.25 -21.28 12.18
CA VAL A 89 -26.23 -22.51 11.36
C VAL A 89 -25.53 -23.66 12.07
N GLY A 90 -24.49 -23.38 12.86
CA GLY A 90 -23.84 -24.36 13.73
C GLY A 90 -24.33 -24.18 15.16
N LYS A 91 -24.94 -25.21 15.76
CA LYS A 91 -25.17 -25.31 17.22
C LYS A 91 -23.82 -25.40 17.98
N LEU A 92 -22.93 -24.44 17.78
CA LEU A 92 -21.63 -24.36 18.42
C LEU A 92 -21.78 -23.51 19.67
N LYS A 93 -21.18 -23.95 20.77
CA LYS A 93 -21.23 -23.20 22.03
C LYS A 93 -20.60 -21.83 21.77
N PRO A 94 -21.21 -20.72 22.22
CA PRO A 94 -20.71 -19.36 21.98
C PRO A 94 -19.28 -19.10 22.49
N LEU A 95 -18.73 -20.01 23.29
CA LEU A 95 -17.35 -19.98 23.78
C LEU A 95 -16.32 -20.45 22.73
N GLU A 96 -16.62 -21.50 21.94
CA GLU A 96 -15.70 -22.02 20.92
C GLU A 96 -15.53 -21.02 19.76
N MET A 97 -16.62 -20.37 19.37
CA MET A 97 -16.59 -19.29 18.37
C MET A 97 -15.70 -18.13 18.77
N LYS A 98 -15.70 -17.74 20.05
CA LYS A 98 -14.81 -16.68 20.53
C LYS A 98 -13.36 -17.13 20.57
N LEU A 99 -13.07 -18.37 20.95
CA LEU A 99 -11.71 -18.91 20.91
C LEU A 99 -11.15 -18.92 19.49
N GLN A 100 -11.95 -19.37 18.52
CA GLN A 100 -11.52 -19.39 17.12
C GLN A 100 -11.35 -17.98 16.54
N GLN A 101 -12.18 -17.03 16.98
CA GLN A 101 -12.00 -15.62 16.62
C GLN A 101 -10.70 -15.03 17.19
N LEU A 102 -10.32 -15.38 18.43
CA LEU A 102 -9.05 -14.95 19.02
C LEU A 102 -7.84 -15.61 18.34
N GLU A 103 -7.97 -16.86 17.94
CA GLU A 103 -6.94 -17.58 17.18
C GLU A 103 -6.69 -16.91 15.82
N ASP A 104 -7.74 -16.67 15.04
CA ASP A 104 -7.67 -15.97 13.75
C ASP A 104 -7.06 -14.55 13.90
N LEU A 105 -7.38 -13.83 15.00
CA LEU A 105 -6.79 -12.52 15.29
C LEU A 105 -5.30 -12.62 15.66
N SER A 106 -4.91 -13.63 16.44
CA SER A 106 -3.51 -13.85 16.81
C SER A 106 -2.66 -14.20 15.60
N GLU A 107 -3.16 -15.05 14.70
CA GLU A 107 -2.44 -15.44 13.48
C GLU A 107 -2.25 -14.24 12.54
N ALA A 108 -3.27 -13.39 12.41
CA ALA A 108 -3.16 -12.15 11.65
C ALA A 108 -2.06 -11.22 12.22
N VAL A 109 -2.00 -11.05 13.54
CA VAL A 109 -0.98 -10.22 14.20
C VAL A 109 0.43 -10.80 13.99
N VAL A 110 0.61 -12.11 14.12
CA VAL A 110 1.91 -12.76 13.90
C VAL A 110 2.39 -12.55 12.45
N LYS A 111 1.47 -12.66 11.48
CA LYS A 111 1.77 -12.40 10.07
C LYS A 111 2.20 -10.95 9.83
N ASP A 112 1.52 -10.00 10.47
CA ASP A 112 1.87 -8.58 10.37
C ASP A 112 3.24 -8.28 11.00
N PHE A 113 3.56 -8.88 12.15
CA PHE A 113 4.90 -8.77 12.76
C PHE A 113 6.00 -9.36 11.87
N ALA A 114 5.75 -10.51 11.25
CA ALA A 114 6.70 -11.13 10.32
C ALA A 114 6.94 -10.23 9.10
N TYR A 115 5.89 -9.63 8.55
CA TYR A 115 5.99 -8.66 7.46
C TYR A 115 6.76 -7.39 7.85
N MET A 116 6.48 -6.81 9.03
CA MET A 116 7.22 -5.65 9.52
C MET A 116 8.70 -5.96 9.72
N ARG A 117 9.02 -7.14 10.24
CA ARG A 117 10.40 -7.58 10.45
C ARG A 117 11.17 -7.73 9.14
N GLN A 118 10.56 -8.34 8.13
CA GLN A 118 11.19 -8.46 6.80
C GLN A 118 11.50 -7.09 6.20
N ARG A 119 10.58 -6.13 6.35
CA ARG A 119 10.77 -4.76 5.87
C ARG A 119 11.83 -3.99 6.65
N GLU A 120 11.98 -4.25 7.95
CA GLU A 120 13.06 -3.72 8.78
C GLU A 120 14.42 -4.25 8.32
N GLU A 121 14.51 -5.55 8.01
CA GLU A 121 15.73 -6.17 7.46
C GLU A 121 16.14 -5.53 6.12
N GLU A 122 15.19 -5.33 5.19
CA GLU A 122 15.44 -4.64 3.92
C GLU A 122 15.85 -3.16 4.11
N MET A 123 15.23 -2.45 5.06
CA MET A 123 15.62 -1.08 5.41
C MET A 123 17.02 -1.03 6.02
N ARG A 124 17.41 -2.06 6.78
CA ARG A 124 18.74 -2.14 7.40
C ARG A 124 19.84 -2.32 6.36
N ASP A 125 19.64 -3.19 5.38
CA ASP A 125 20.60 -3.42 4.28
C ASP A 125 20.76 -2.16 3.40
N THR A 126 19.66 -1.43 3.17
CA THR A 126 19.70 -0.17 2.42
C THR A 126 20.50 0.91 3.17
N ASN A 127 20.38 0.96 4.51
CA ASN A 127 21.13 1.89 5.34
C ASN A 127 22.63 1.53 5.38
N GLU A 128 22.97 0.25 5.51
CA GLU A 128 24.36 -0.23 5.55
C GLU A 128 25.11 0.02 4.24
N SER A 129 24.47 -0.25 3.09
CA SER A 129 25.06 -0.01 1.77
C SER A 129 25.22 1.48 1.44
N THR A 130 24.31 2.34 1.91
CA THR A 130 24.42 3.80 1.76
C THR A 130 25.54 4.35 2.63
N ASN A 131 25.59 3.95 3.91
CA ASN A 131 26.62 4.38 4.85
C ASN A 131 28.03 4.02 4.37
N SER A 132 28.21 2.79 3.87
CA SER A 132 29.51 2.32 3.36
C SER A 132 30.02 3.17 2.19
N ARG A 133 29.16 3.47 1.20
CA ARG A 133 29.54 4.29 0.03
C ARG A 133 29.96 5.70 0.44
N VAL A 134 29.21 6.33 1.35
CA VAL A 134 29.52 7.67 1.86
C VAL A 134 30.85 7.68 2.61
N LEU A 135 31.11 6.65 3.43
CA LEU A 135 32.36 6.50 4.15
C LEU A 135 33.56 6.40 3.19
N TYR A 136 33.47 5.60 2.13
CA TYR A 136 34.53 5.52 1.12
C TYR A 136 34.80 6.86 0.42
N PHE A 137 33.74 7.61 0.03
CA PHE A 137 33.92 8.94 -0.56
C PHE A 137 34.56 9.93 0.42
N SER A 138 34.21 9.86 1.72
CA SER A 138 34.78 10.70 2.75
C SER A 138 36.28 10.43 2.94
N ILE A 139 36.69 9.16 3.02
CA ILE A 139 38.11 8.77 3.12
C ILE A 139 38.88 9.26 1.89
N PHE A 140 38.35 9.01 0.69
CA PHE A 140 38.99 9.46 -0.56
C PHE A 140 39.18 10.98 -0.58
N SER A 141 38.15 11.74 -0.20
CA SER A 141 38.22 13.20 -0.12
C SER A 141 39.30 13.68 0.87
N MET A 142 39.36 13.08 2.07
CA MET A 142 40.37 13.41 3.07
C MET A 142 41.80 13.13 2.57
N CYS A 143 42.02 11.98 1.91
CA CYS A 143 43.31 11.65 1.30
C CYS A 143 43.70 12.67 0.21
N CYS A 144 42.76 13.05 -0.66
CA CYS A 144 42.99 14.06 -1.69
C CYS A 144 43.38 15.42 -1.09
N LEU A 145 42.69 15.87 -0.03
CA LEU A 145 43.01 17.13 0.64
C LEU A 145 44.42 17.12 1.24
N LEU A 146 44.82 16.04 1.90
CA LEU A 146 46.18 15.89 2.44
C LEU A 146 47.24 15.85 1.32
N GLY A 147 46.95 15.17 0.22
CA GLY A 147 47.81 15.14 -0.97
C GLY A 147 47.99 16.52 -1.58
N LEU A 148 46.90 17.29 -1.74
CA LEU A 148 46.95 18.64 -2.26
C LEU A 148 47.68 19.60 -1.31
N ALA A 149 47.45 19.49 0.00
CA ALA A 149 48.13 20.32 1.00
C ALA A 149 49.65 20.09 1.00
N THR A 150 50.08 18.82 0.99
CA THR A 150 51.52 18.48 0.91
C THR A 150 52.13 18.94 -0.41
N TRP A 151 51.43 18.75 -1.53
CA TRP A 151 51.85 19.25 -2.84
C TRP A 151 52.01 20.77 -2.84
N GLN A 152 51.04 21.52 -2.31
CA GLN A 152 51.09 22.98 -2.20
C GLN A 152 52.33 23.45 -1.43
N VAL A 153 52.64 22.82 -0.30
CA VAL A 153 53.83 23.15 0.51
C VAL A 153 55.13 22.86 -0.24
N LEU A 154 55.22 21.70 -0.92
CA LEU A 154 56.40 21.34 -1.72
C LEU A 154 56.58 22.27 -2.93
N TYR A 155 55.49 22.62 -3.61
CA TYR A 155 55.50 23.54 -4.74
C TYR A 155 56.00 24.92 -4.31
N LEU A 156 55.47 25.49 -3.22
CA LEU A 156 55.93 26.76 -2.66
C LEU A 156 57.40 26.70 -2.25
N ARG A 157 57.84 25.64 -1.56
CA ARG A 157 59.26 25.45 -1.20
C ARG A 157 60.17 25.39 -2.42
N ARG A 158 59.76 24.67 -3.48
CA ARG A 158 60.53 24.56 -4.72
C ARG A 158 60.58 25.89 -5.48
N PHE A 159 59.47 26.63 -5.47
CA PHE A 159 59.38 27.96 -6.09
C PHE A 159 60.32 28.97 -5.41
N PHE A 160 60.35 29.02 -4.07
CA PHE A 160 61.25 29.93 -3.34
C PHE A 160 62.73 29.55 -3.49
N LYS A 161 63.06 28.25 -3.51
CA LYS A 161 64.42 27.78 -3.81
C LYS A 161 64.86 28.15 -5.24
N ALA A 162 64.00 27.96 -6.23
CA ALA A 162 64.32 28.28 -7.63
C ALA A 162 64.53 29.78 -7.87
N LYS A 163 63.86 30.64 -7.10
CA LYS A 163 64.01 32.10 -7.17
C LYS A 163 65.15 32.66 -6.30
N LYS A 164 65.93 31.81 -5.61
CA LYS A 164 67.05 32.20 -4.72
C LYS A 164 66.66 33.26 -3.66
N LEU A 165 65.44 33.21 -3.11
CA LEU A 165 65.02 34.18 -2.07
C LEU A 165 65.36 33.75 -0.64
N ILE A 166 65.72 32.48 -0.41
CA ILE A 166 66.09 31.93 0.90
C ILE A 166 67.22 30.92 0.65
N GLU A 167 68.36 31.10 1.31
CA GLU A 167 69.50 30.18 1.33
C GLU A 167 69.20 28.94 2.17
#